data_AF-A0A9P5EVB1-F1
#
_entry.id   AF-A0A9P5EVB1-F1
#
_cell.length_a   1.000
_cell.length_b   1.000
_cell.length_c   1.000
_cell.angle_alpha   90.00
_cell.angle_beta   90.00
_cell.angle_gamma   90.00
#
_symmetry.space_group_name_H-M   'P 1'
#
loop_
_entity.id
_entity.type
_entity.pdbx_description
1 polymer ?
#
loop_
_entity_poly.entity_id
_entity_poly.type
_entity_poly.pdbx_seq_one_letter_code
_entity_poly.pdbx_strand_id
1 'polypeptide(L)'
;MTINKCLSACSDKLYAGVEYGRECWCGNTLNYGGSGGTKQAANVSSSDCSFKCPGNSTQYCGAGVRLNLYILRTEYARLQNQAGTSP
;
A
#
# COMPACT_ATOMS: atom_id res chain seq x y z
N MET A 1 -2.90 2.62 -14.23
CA MET A 1 -3.05 2.57 -12.75
C MET A 1 -3.45 3.95 -12.23
N THR A 2 -4.27 4.01 -11.19
CA THR A 2 -4.57 5.21 -10.35
C THR A 2 -4.59 4.73 -8.90
N ILE A 3 -4.37 5.62 -7.93
CA ILE A 3 -4.45 5.24 -6.52
C ILE A 3 -5.82 4.64 -6.19
N ASN A 4 -6.92 5.33 -6.54
CA ASN A 4 -8.28 4.85 -6.26
C ASN A 4 -8.57 3.46 -6.82
N LYS A 5 -8.17 3.17 -8.06
CA LYS A 5 -8.30 1.83 -8.65
C LYS A 5 -7.61 0.75 -7.81
N CYS A 6 -6.42 1.03 -7.24
CA CYS A 6 -5.75 0.08 -6.37
C CYS A 6 -6.47 -0.07 -5.03
N LEU A 7 -6.86 1.04 -4.39
CA LEU A 7 -7.59 1.00 -3.12
C LEU A 7 -8.90 0.22 -3.24
N SER A 8 -9.64 0.40 -4.33
CA SER A 8 -10.87 -0.36 -4.61
C SER A 8 -10.60 -1.83 -4.86
N ALA A 9 -9.50 -2.19 -5.53
CA ALA A 9 -9.14 -3.58 -5.78
C ALA A 9 -8.71 -4.32 -4.50
N CYS A 10 -8.15 -3.60 -3.54
CA CYS A 10 -7.69 -4.15 -2.26
C CYS A 10 -8.71 -3.99 -1.12
N SER A 11 -9.98 -3.66 -1.40
CA SER A 11 -10.95 -3.21 -0.39
C SER A 11 -11.23 -4.23 0.74
N ASP A 12 -10.90 -5.50 0.53
CA ASP A 12 -11.03 -6.61 1.47
C ASP A 12 -9.73 -6.91 2.25
N LYS A 13 -8.71 -6.05 2.14
CA LYS A 13 -7.43 -6.16 2.85
C LYS A 13 -7.17 -4.95 3.74
N LEU A 14 -6.26 -5.10 4.71
CA LEU A 14 -5.87 -4.00 5.59
C LEU A 14 -4.98 -2.96 4.88
N TYR A 15 -4.12 -3.42 3.99
CA TYR A 15 -3.15 -2.58 3.28
C TYR A 15 -3.33 -2.67 1.77
N ALA A 16 -3.11 -1.52 1.13
CA ALA A 16 -2.96 -1.39 -0.31
C ALA A 16 -1.68 -0.61 -0.61
N GLY A 17 -1.01 -0.91 -1.71
CA GLY A 17 0.17 -0.17 -2.12
C GLY A 17 0.33 -0.10 -3.63
N VAL A 18 0.91 1.00 -4.11
CA VAL A 18 1.22 1.19 -5.53
C VAL A 18 2.72 1.34 -5.73
N GLU A 19 3.25 0.63 -6.72
CA GLU A 19 4.68 0.60 -7.04
C GLU A 19 4.91 0.66 -8.56
N TYR A 20 6.11 1.11 -8.95
CA TYR A 20 6.60 1.05 -10.32
C TYR A 20 5.66 1.67 -11.37
N GLY A 21 4.85 2.65 -10.96
CA GLY A 21 3.90 3.39 -11.78
C GLY A 21 2.66 2.58 -12.20
N ARG A 22 2.65 1.26 -12.05
CA ARG A 22 1.57 0.42 -12.60
C ARG A 22 1.13 -0.72 -11.71
N GLU A 23 1.90 -1.06 -10.70
CA GLU A 23 1.65 -2.21 -9.84
C GLU A 23 0.70 -1.83 -8.71
N CYS A 24 -0.07 -2.81 -8.26
CA CYS A 24 -0.96 -2.70 -7.11
C CYS A 24 -0.79 -3.94 -6.26
N TRP A 25 -0.56 -3.73 -4.97
CA TRP A 25 -0.25 -4.75 -3.99
C TRP A 25 -1.28 -4.67 -2.87
N CYS A 26 -1.84 -5.81 -2.48
CA CYS A 26 -2.81 -5.92 -1.39
C CYS A 26 -2.28 -6.90 -0.33
N GLY A 27 -2.53 -6.63 0.95
CA GLY A 27 -2.10 -7.53 2.01
C GLY A 27 -2.67 -7.20 3.38
N ASN A 28 -2.68 -8.19 4.27
CA ASN A 28 -3.05 -7.99 5.67
C ASN A 28 -1.83 -7.78 6.59
N THR A 29 -0.63 -8.00 6.06
CA THR A 29 0.65 -7.84 6.76
C THR A 29 1.66 -7.15 5.83
N LEU A 30 2.69 -6.55 6.43
CA LEU A 30 3.77 -5.88 5.70
C LEU A 30 5.07 -6.68 5.89
N ASN A 31 5.78 -6.97 4.80
CA ASN A 31 7.10 -7.58 4.86
C ASN A 31 8.18 -6.51 4.99
N TYR A 32 8.54 -6.16 6.22
CA TYR A 32 9.61 -5.21 6.50
C TYR A 32 11.02 -5.80 6.31
N GLY A 33 11.17 -7.12 6.27
CA GLY A 33 12.46 -7.81 6.16
C GLY A 33 13.07 -7.75 4.76
N GLY A 34 12.30 -7.32 3.75
CA GLY A 34 12.70 -7.42 2.36
C GLY A 34 12.82 -8.88 1.89
N SER A 35 13.48 -9.11 0.76
CA SER A 35 13.69 -10.47 0.21
C SER A 35 15.16 -10.84 0.25
N GLY A 36 15.49 -12.08 0.60
CA GLY A 36 16.86 -12.61 0.47
C GLY A 36 17.95 -11.84 1.23
N GLY A 37 17.63 -11.26 2.40
CA GLY A 37 18.61 -10.52 3.21
C GLY A 37 18.86 -9.07 2.75
N THR A 38 18.00 -8.52 1.88
CA THR A 38 18.03 -7.09 1.56
C THR A 38 17.83 -6.23 2.80
N LYS A 39 18.28 -4.97 2.72
CA LYS A 39 18.03 -3.97 3.76
C LYS A 39 16.53 -3.91 4.11
N GLN A 40 16.24 -3.84 5.40
CA GLN A 40 14.87 -3.69 5.89
C GLN A 40 14.20 -2.45 5.29
N ALA A 41 12.91 -2.58 5.01
CA ALA A 41 12.11 -1.46 4.55
C ALA A 41 12.03 -0.39 5.65
N ALA A 42 12.17 0.86 5.24
CA ALA A 42 12.02 2.03 6.11
C ALA A 42 11.25 3.10 5.35
N ASN A 43 10.66 4.04 6.09
CA ASN A 43 10.02 5.19 5.49
C ASN A 43 11.06 6.04 4.74
N VAL A 44 10.62 6.59 3.61
CA VAL A 44 11.41 7.41 2.70
C VAL A 44 10.72 8.75 2.50
N SER A 45 11.39 9.70 1.85
CA SER A 45 10.75 10.95 1.45
C SER A 45 9.69 10.68 0.38
N SER A 46 8.62 11.49 0.37
CA SER A 46 7.62 11.43 -0.70
C SER A 46 8.21 11.70 -2.09
N SER A 47 9.31 12.46 -2.16
CA SER A 47 10.06 12.72 -3.39
C SER A 47 10.69 11.46 -4.01
N ASP A 48 10.92 10.41 -3.21
CA ASP A 48 11.46 9.14 -3.70
C ASP A 48 10.40 8.31 -4.45
N CYS A 49 9.10 8.63 -4.30
CA CYS A 49 8.00 8.03 -5.04
C CYS A 49 7.68 8.86 -6.28
N SER A 50 8.60 8.89 -7.25
CA SER A 50 8.58 9.86 -8.35
C SER A 50 7.74 9.46 -9.57
N PHE A 51 7.24 8.23 -9.65
CA PHE A 51 6.53 7.77 -10.85
C PHE A 51 5.08 8.23 -10.82
N LYS A 52 4.66 8.95 -11.87
CA LYS A 52 3.27 9.37 -12.03
C LYS A 52 2.37 8.18 -12.35
N CYS A 53 1.15 8.19 -11.84
CA CYS A 53 0.16 7.19 -12.19
C CYS A 53 -0.32 7.37 -13.65
N PRO A 54 -0.32 6.34 -14.51
CA PRO A 54 -0.73 6.45 -15.92
C PRO A 54 -2.18 6.89 -16.12
N GLY A 55 -3.07 6.59 -15.17
CA GLY A 55 -4.47 6.99 -15.23
C GLY A 55 -4.76 8.33 -14.55
N ASN A 56 -3.79 8.92 -13.85
CA ASN A 56 -3.90 10.25 -13.27
C ASN A 56 -2.50 10.82 -12.98
N SER A 57 -2.04 11.73 -13.83
CA SER A 57 -0.70 12.31 -13.78
C SER A 57 -0.48 13.30 -12.61
N THR A 58 -1.52 13.63 -11.84
CA THR A 58 -1.43 14.40 -10.60
C THR A 58 -1.16 13.53 -9.37
N GLN A 59 -1.14 12.20 -9.54
CA GLN A 59 -0.91 11.22 -8.49
C GLN A 59 0.43 10.52 -8.70
N TYR A 60 1.04 10.09 -7.61
CA TYR A 60 2.28 9.32 -7.59
C TYR A 60 1.97 7.86 -7.25
N CYS A 61 2.53 6.94 -8.04
CA CYS A 61 2.33 5.49 -7.98
C CYS A 61 3.68 4.78 -7.72
N GLY A 62 4.38 5.22 -6.67
CA GLY A 62 5.65 4.66 -6.22
C GLY A 62 6.85 5.09 -7.08
N ALA A 63 7.90 4.26 -7.05
CA ALA A 63 9.03 4.26 -7.98
C ALA A 63 9.65 2.85 -7.97
N GLY A 64 10.89 2.68 -8.43
CA GLY A 64 11.60 1.41 -8.27
C GLY A 64 11.97 1.16 -6.82
N VAL A 65 11.50 0.05 -6.24
CA VAL A 65 11.72 -0.33 -4.82
C VAL A 65 11.21 0.76 -3.87
N ARG A 66 10.10 1.40 -4.23
CA ARG A 66 9.46 2.50 -3.49
C ARG A 66 7.95 2.36 -3.59
N LEU A 67 7.34 2.03 -2.46
CA LEU A 67 5.91 1.76 -2.35
C LEU A 67 5.21 2.94 -1.69
N ASN A 68 4.20 3.52 -2.35
CA ASN A 68 3.22 4.32 -1.62
C ASN A 68 2.26 3.37 -0.91
N LEU A 69 2.27 3.36 0.42
CA LEU A 69 1.48 2.47 1.25
C LEU A 69 0.23 3.19 1.81
N TYR A 70 -0.90 2.50 1.80
CA TYR A 70 -2.19 2.98 2.31
C TYR A 70 -2.78 1.98 3.30
N ILE A 71 -3.37 2.50 4.38
CA ILE A 71 -4.16 1.72 5.33
C ILE A 71 -5.63 1.91 5.01
N LEU A 72 -6.34 0.82 4.76
CA LEU A 72 -7.75 0.85 4.44
C LEU A 72 -8.58 0.91 5.73
N ARG A 73 -9.09 2.11 6.03
CA ARG A 73 -9.82 2.40 7.28
C ARG A 73 -11.06 1.52 7.49
N THR A 74 -11.75 1.16 6.41
CA THR A 74 -12.92 0.28 6.47
C THR A 74 -12.56 -1.08 7.04
N GLU A 75 -11.46 -1.68 6.59
CA GLU A 75 -11.02 -2.98 7.10
C GLU A 75 -10.37 -2.87 8.47
N TYR A 76 -9.59 -1.80 8.71
CA TYR A 76 -9.07 -1.50 10.04
C TYR A 76 -10.21 -1.42 11.09
N ALA A 77 -11.31 -0.74 10.77
CA ALA A 77 -12.48 -0.65 11.64
C ALA A 77 -13.19 -2.00 11.82
N ARG A 78 -13.31 -2.84 10.77
CA ARG A 78 -13.88 -4.20 10.91
C ARG A 78 -13.07 -5.03 11.90
N LEU A 79 -11.75 -5.04 11.77
CA LEU A 79 -10.87 -5.80 12.64
C LEU A 79 -10.93 -5.31 14.09
N GLN A 80 -11.00 -3.99 14.31
CA GLN A 80 -11.19 -3.43 15.66
C GLN A 80 -12.53 -3.81 16.28
N ASN A 81 -13.61 -3.81 15.49
CA ASN A 81 -14.93 -4.21 15.97
C ASN A 81 -15.02 -5.72 16.27
N GLN A 82 -14.28 -6.56 15.53
CA GLN A 82 -14.17 -8.00 15.81
C GLN A 82 -13.29 -8.31 17.03
N ALA A 83 -12.26 -7.49 17.29
CA ALA A 83 -11.45 -7.60 18.50
C ALA A 83 -12.24 -7.23 19.78
N GLY A 84 -13.30 -6.42 19.65
CA GLY A 84 -14.23 -6.06 20.73
C GLY A 84 -15.30 -7.12 21.06
N THR A 85 -15.40 -8.19 20.28
CA THR A 85 -16.30 -9.33 20.54
C THR A 85 -15.49 -10.54 20.96
N SER A 86 -14.95 -10.52 22.19
CA SER A 86 -14.65 -11.77 22.93
C SER A 86 -15.87 -12.11 23.78
N PRO A 87 -16.22 -13.40 23.96
CA PRO A 87 -17.38 -13.83 24.75
C PRO A 87 -17.28 -13.42 26.23
#